data_AF-A0A5P3XBD0-F1
#
_entry.id   AF-A0A5P3XBD0-F1
#
_cell.length_a   1.000
_cell.length_b   1.000
_cell.length_c   1.000
_cell.angle_alpha   90.00
_cell.angle_beta   90.00
_cell.angle_gamma   90.00
#
_symmetry.space_group_name_H-M   'P 1'
#
loop_
_entity.id
_entity.type
_entity.pdbx_description
1 polymer ?
#
loop_
_entity_poly.entity_id
_entity_poly.type
_entity_poly.pdbx_seq_one_letter_code
_entity_poly.pdbx_strand_id
1 'polypeptide(L)'
;MKKIYIDFEMNMSNSKYGRDINNADIIAIGAVKYDMATKDISNFKSLIKPVSEIDIYPHIEELTKITNEEIADAPTYEDVMRDFKKWLGEFSEIEGIYTFGNLDLTCFANTDRRSSKKNNHPRFVNNIKDLFIDIKKEYLNKGIRCINYISLKNLLEYSNVEFDGEAHDPLADAYNLLILDMTLTNKKCIRELLIIKDLIKNPFVEINTNLEFVFEEYKHRVHVDEENVNLDDISIEILKTLRLYLKSIIDLDIYNIEYIKDVSKKLLTFKNLIDISEGYFYLLENVYLDMMELMEDLSYYKLGQDQYKQELTQILELFEQDLEEEKLNLEEVLQASY
;
A
#
# COMPACT_ATOMS: atom_id res chain seq x y z
N MET A 1 16.08 -10.68 -18.37
CA MET A 1 15.74 -9.53 -17.50
C MET A 1 15.45 -10.07 -16.11
N LYS A 2 15.94 -9.40 -15.07
CA LYS A 2 15.93 -9.85 -13.68
C LYS A 2 15.28 -8.78 -12.80
N LYS A 3 14.43 -9.19 -11.87
CA LYS A 3 13.87 -8.33 -10.84
C LYS A 3 14.60 -8.57 -9.52
N ILE A 4 15.02 -7.50 -8.85
CA ILE A 4 15.69 -7.59 -7.55
C ILE A 4 14.74 -7.02 -6.51
N TYR A 5 14.45 -7.75 -5.45
CA TYR A 5 13.70 -7.27 -4.30
C TYR A 5 14.69 -7.14 -3.16
N ILE A 6 14.67 -6.01 -2.46
CA ILE A 6 15.65 -5.71 -1.42
C ILE A 6 14.96 -5.10 -0.21
N ASP A 7 15.45 -5.50 0.95
CA ASP A 7 15.08 -4.95 2.24
C ASP A 7 16.36 -4.75 3.08
N PHE A 8 16.35 -3.70 3.89
CA PHE A 8 17.45 -3.35 4.78
C PHE A 8 16.96 -3.15 6.21
N GLU A 9 17.70 -3.74 7.15
CA GLU A 9 17.58 -3.35 8.55
C GLU A 9 18.50 -2.19 8.86
N MET A 10 18.01 -1.22 9.65
CA MET A 10 18.73 0.02 9.94
C MET A 10 18.85 0.28 11.44
N ASN A 11 20.06 0.60 11.89
CA ASN A 11 20.28 1.12 13.24
C ASN A 11 20.05 2.64 13.26
N MET A 12 19.01 3.08 13.98
CA MET A 12 18.65 4.49 14.11
C MET A 12 18.03 4.82 15.46
N SER A 13 18.14 6.07 15.88
CA SER A 13 17.62 6.53 17.17
C SER A 13 16.11 6.78 17.12
N ASN A 14 15.44 6.68 18.27
CA ASN A 14 13.99 6.78 18.42
C ASN A 14 13.46 8.24 18.45
N SER A 15 14.10 9.22 17.79
CA SER A 15 13.69 10.62 17.96
C SER A 15 12.44 10.98 17.14
N LYS A 16 11.52 11.70 17.80
CA LYS A 16 10.25 12.20 17.24
C LYS A 16 10.41 13.25 16.11
N TYR A 17 11.63 13.59 15.69
CA TYR A 17 11.90 14.75 14.84
C TYR A 17 12.80 14.46 13.63
N GLY A 18 12.57 13.37 12.87
CA GLY A 18 13.00 13.18 11.47
C GLY A 18 14.49 13.31 11.10
N ARG A 19 15.37 13.76 12.01
CA ARG A 19 16.80 13.99 11.83
C ARG A 19 17.59 12.68 11.85
N ASP A 20 17.00 11.59 12.31
CA ASP A 20 17.66 10.29 12.46
C ASP A 20 17.80 9.50 11.17
N ILE A 21 16.94 9.70 10.17
CA ILE A 21 17.07 9.00 8.86
C ILE A 21 18.40 9.35 8.18
N ASN A 22 18.88 10.58 8.37
CA ASN A 22 20.20 11.00 7.85
C ASN A 22 21.37 10.36 8.59
N ASN A 23 21.12 9.85 9.80
CA ASN A 23 22.10 9.22 10.68
C ASN A 23 21.90 7.70 10.82
N ALA A 24 20.91 7.11 10.13
CA ALA A 24 20.62 5.68 10.16
C ALA A 24 21.70 4.88 9.42
N ASP A 25 22.34 3.91 10.07
CA ASP A 25 23.25 2.97 9.40
C ASP A 25 22.51 1.71 8.98
N ILE A 26 22.75 1.23 7.77
CA ILE A 26 22.32 -0.13 7.40
C ILE A 26 23.17 -1.13 8.19
N ILE A 27 22.48 -2.08 8.84
CA ILE A 27 23.10 -3.13 9.65
C ILE A 27 22.85 -4.54 9.12
N ALA A 28 21.89 -4.70 8.21
CA ALA A 28 21.73 -5.92 7.45
C ALA A 28 21.12 -5.62 6.08
N ILE A 29 21.42 -6.48 5.11
CA ILE A 29 20.85 -6.47 3.77
C ILE A 29 20.31 -7.85 3.48
N GLY A 30 19.10 -7.89 2.94
CA GLY A 30 18.50 -9.08 2.34
C GLY A 30 18.01 -8.73 0.95
N ALA A 31 18.36 -9.56 -0.01
CA ALA A 31 17.92 -9.36 -1.38
C ALA A 31 17.61 -10.69 -2.06
N VAL A 32 16.55 -10.67 -2.86
CA VAL A 32 16.13 -11.77 -3.70
C VAL A 32 16.17 -11.32 -5.14
N LYS A 33 16.78 -12.14 -5.99
CA LYS A 33 16.80 -11.93 -7.43
C LYS A 33 16.00 -13.01 -8.11
N TYR A 34 15.00 -12.57 -8.84
CA TYR A 34 14.15 -13.40 -9.68
C TYR A 34 14.54 -13.22 -11.15
N ASP A 35 15.00 -14.30 -11.78
CA ASP A 35 15.23 -14.34 -13.22
C ASP A 35 13.92 -14.66 -13.95
N MET A 36 13.40 -13.72 -14.73
CA MET A 36 12.09 -13.91 -15.36
C MET A 36 12.11 -14.95 -16.49
N ALA A 37 13.27 -15.26 -17.07
CA ALA A 37 13.39 -16.23 -18.16
C ALA A 37 13.46 -17.66 -17.62
N THR A 38 14.31 -17.90 -16.62
CA THR A 38 14.48 -19.23 -16.04
C THR A 38 13.53 -19.53 -14.88
N LYS A 39 12.94 -18.48 -14.29
CA LYS A 39 12.18 -18.50 -13.04
C LYS A 39 13.03 -18.87 -11.81
N ASP A 40 14.36 -18.79 -11.94
CA ASP A 40 15.26 -19.07 -10.84
C ASP A 40 15.25 -17.93 -9.81
N ILE A 41 15.36 -18.33 -8.55
CA ILE A 41 15.51 -17.44 -7.41
C ILE A 41 16.92 -17.61 -6.86
N SER A 42 17.61 -16.49 -6.67
CA SER A 42 18.89 -16.44 -5.95
C SER A 42 18.81 -15.41 -4.84
N ASN A 43 19.55 -15.65 -3.75
CA ASN A 43 19.47 -14.87 -2.53
C ASN A 43 20.82 -14.23 -2.21
N PHE A 44 20.79 -13.05 -1.58
CA PHE A 44 21.92 -12.39 -0.95
C PHE A 44 21.51 -11.93 0.43
N LYS A 45 22.31 -12.27 1.44
CA LYS A 45 22.09 -11.86 2.82
C LYS A 45 23.41 -11.58 3.50
N SER A 46 23.52 -10.47 4.21
CA SER A 46 24.69 -10.15 5.02
C SER A 46 24.33 -9.20 6.15
N LEU A 47 24.96 -9.39 7.30
CA LEU A 47 25.10 -8.32 8.29
C LEU A 47 26.10 -7.27 7.77
N ILE A 48 26.00 -6.05 8.28
CA ILE A 48 26.86 -4.92 7.92
C ILE A 48 27.27 -4.21 9.20
N LYS A 49 28.58 -4.02 9.37
CA LYS A 49 29.10 -3.23 10.49
C LYS A 49 28.71 -1.75 10.34
N PRO A 50 28.06 -1.12 11.35
CA PRO A 50 27.66 0.28 11.29
C PRO A 50 28.82 1.22 10.98
N VAL A 51 28.64 2.12 10.02
CA VAL A 51 29.68 3.09 9.64
C VAL A 51 29.97 4.08 10.76
N SER A 52 28.96 4.43 11.56
CA SER A 52 29.06 5.37 12.68
C SER A 52 29.74 4.80 13.93
N GLU A 53 29.96 3.48 14.00
CA GLU A 53 30.47 2.78 15.20
C GLU A 53 29.58 2.97 16.44
N ILE A 54 28.28 3.25 16.23
CA ILE A 54 27.28 3.30 17.29
C ILE A 54 26.72 1.89 17.50
N ASP A 55 26.67 1.46 18.76
CA ASP A 55 26.03 0.21 19.18
C ASP A 55 24.57 0.14 18.71
N ILE A 56 24.07 -1.07 18.47
CA ILE A 56 22.67 -1.30 18.10
C ILE A 56 21.77 -0.79 19.23
N TYR A 57 20.82 0.07 18.89
CA TYR A 57 19.87 0.58 19.87
C TYR A 57 18.95 -0.55 20.36
N PRO A 58 18.58 -0.61 21.66
CA PRO A 58 17.81 -1.73 22.21
C PRO A 58 16.48 -2.01 21.49
N HIS A 59 15.80 -0.99 20.99
CA HIS A 59 14.55 -1.15 20.24
C HIS A 59 14.76 -1.73 18.83
N ILE A 60 15.93 -1.52 18.22
CA ILE A 60 16.31 -2.12 16.94
C ILE A 60 16.71 -3.58 17.15
N GLU A 61 17.46 -3.87 18.21
CA GLU A 61 17.78 -5.25 18.61
C GLU A 61 16.50 -6.04 18.95
N GLU A 62 15.55 -5.43 19.65
CA GLU A 62 14.25 -6.06 19.93
C GLU A 62 13.46 -6.37 18.65
N LEU A 63 13.52 -5.48 17.66
CA LEU A 63 12.80 -5.59 16.39
C LEU A 63 13.43 -6.65 15.47
N THR A 64 14.74 -6.53 15.24
CA THR A 64 15.48 -7.29 14.21
C THR A 64 16.16 -8.54 14.76
N LYS A 65 16.27 -8.66 16.08
CA LYS A 65 17.06 -9.68 16.80
C LYS A 65 18.56 -9.64 16.54
N ILE A 66 19.05 -8.62 15.82
CA ILE A 66 20.47 -8.42 15.54
C ILE A 66 21.14 -7.86 16.79
N THR A 67 22.09 -8.61 17.34
CA THR A 67 22.82 -8.24 18.55
C THR A 67 24.10 -7.45 18.27
N ASN A 68 24.59 -6.73 19.28
CA ASN A 68 25.89 -6.06 19.20
C ASN A 68 27.06 -7.05 19.02
N GLU A 69 26.94 -8.28 19.52
CA GLU A 69 27.96 -9.32 19.38
C GLU A 69 28.07 -9.78 17.90
N GLU A 70 26.94 -10.06 17.25
CA GLU A 70 26.92 -10.42 15.83
C GLU A 70 27.42 -9.30 14.92
N ILE A 71 27.10 -8.05 15.26
CA ILE A 71 27.52 -6.88 14.49
C ILE A 71 29.00 -6.54 14.67
N ALA A 72 29.59 -6.85 15.84
CA ALA A 72 31.01 -6.61 16.08
C ALA A 72 31.90 -7.37 15.08
N ASP A 73 31.50 -8.60 14.75
CA ASP A 73 32.17 -9.52 13.82
C ASP A 73 31.64 -9.41 12.37
N ALA A 74 30.65 -8.56 12.10
CA ALA A 74 30.09 -8.38 10.78
C ALA A 74 31.10 -7.73 9.78
N PRO A 75 30.99 -8.07 8.49
CA PRO A 75 31.81 -7.44 7.44
C PRO A 75 31.53 -5.94 7.32
N THR A 76 32.51 -5.21 6.79
CA THR A 76 32.37 -3.78 6.55
C THR A 76 31.36 -3.49 5.43
N TYR A 77 30.80 -2.29 5.43
CA TYR A 77 29.93 -1.83 4.34
C TYR A 77 30.57 -2.01 2.96
N GLU A 78 31.86 -1.67 2.82
CA GLU A 78 32.60 -1.77 1.56
C GLU A 78 32.72 -3.21 1.06
N ASP A 79 32.96 -4.16 1.96
CA ASP A 79 33.09 -5.58 1.63
C ASP A 79 31.74 -6.13 1.17
N VAL A 80 30.68 -5.84 1.93
CA VAL A 80 29.31 -6.26 1.59
C VAL A 80 28.85 -5.66 0.28
N MET A 81 29.08 -4.37 0.04
CA MET A 81 28.69 -3.73 -1.23
C MET A 81 29.48 -4.27 -2.42
N ARG A 82 30.75 -4.66 -2.23
CA ARG A 82 31.54 -5.30 -3.27
C ARG A 82 30.96 -6.67 -3.65
N ASP A 83 30.58 -7.46 -2.67
CA ASP A 83 30.00 -8.78 -2.90
C ASP A 83 28.57 -8.68 -3.42
N PHE A 84 27.79 -7.73 -2.92
CA PHE A 84 26.46 -7.41 -3.46
C PHE A 84 26.54 -6.97 -4.92
N LYS A 85 27.51 -6.13 -5.29
CA LYS A 85 27.73 -5.74 -6.69
C LYS A 85 28.05 -6.93 -7.59
N LYS A 86 28.94 -7.83 -7.15
CA LYS A 86 29.25 -9.06 -7.90
C LYS A 86 28.02 -9.94 -8.03
N TRP A 87 27.26 -10.06 -6.94
CA TRP A 87 26.04 -10.84 -6.93
C TRP A 87 25.03 -10.27 -7.91
N LEU A 88 24.75 -8.96 -7.93
CA LEU A 88 23.83 -8.31 -8.88
C LEU A 88 24.13 -8.71 -10.32
N GLY A 89 25.40 -8.72 -10.70
CA GLY A 89 25.86 -9.05 -12.05
C GLY A 89 25.77 -7.85 -12.99
N GLU A 90 25.38 -8.08 -14.25
CA GLU A 90 25.26 -7.03 -15.25
C GLU A 90 24.01 -6.18 -15.04
N PHE A 91 24.18 -4.87 -14.86
CA PHE A 91 23.07 -3.95 -14.60
C PHE A 91 22.11 -3.81 -15.79
N SER A 92 22.58 -4.04 -17.02
CA SER A 92 21.74 -4.06 -18.22
C SER A 92 20.73 -5.22 -18.23
N GLU A 93 20.91 -6.24 -17.41
CA GLU A 93 19.97 -7.34 -17.28
C GLU A 93 18.95 -7.13 -16.15
N ILE A 94 19.07 -6.05 -15.37
CA ILE A 94 18.17 -5.74 -14.25
C ILE A 94 17.05 -4.82 -14.75
N GLU A 95 15.80 -5.26 -14.56
CA GLU A 95 14.60 -4.46 -14.84
C GLU A 95 14.41 -3.39 -13.78
N GLY A 96 14.55 -3.77 -12.52
CA GLY A 96 14.36 -2.89 -11.37
C GLY A 96 14.82 -3.51 -10.06
N ILE A 97 15.09 -2.64 -9.10
CA ILE A 97 15.39 -2.97 -7.70
C ILE A 97 14.21 -2.45 -6.86
N TYR A 98 13.35 -3.36 -6.45
CA TYR A 98 12.08 -3.08 -5.79
C TYR A 98 12.24 -3.06 -4.28
N THR A 99 11.69 -2.02 -3.64
CA THR A 99 11.63 -1.85 -2.18
C THR A 99 10.19 -1.64 -1.74
N PHE A 100 9.87 -1.97 -0.48
CA PHE A 100 8.55 -1.73 0.10
C PHE A 100 8.42 -0.30 0.67
N GLY A 101 8.78 0.70 -0.13
CA GLY A 101 8.82 2.11 0.25
C GLY A 101 10.17 2.76 -0.02
N ASN A 102 10.24 4.07 0.23
CA ASN A 102 11.42 4.87 -0.10
C ASN A 102 12.43 5.01 1.05
N LEU A 103 12.16 4.40 2.20
CA LEU A 103 13.03 4.49 3.39
C LEU A 103 14.37 3.78 3.12
N ASP A 104 14.32 2.57 2.55
CA ASP A 104 15.47 1.76 2.14
C ASP A 104 16.48 2.53 1.30
N LEU A 105 16.04 3.08 0.16
CA LEU A 105 16.91 3.86 -0.71
C LEU A 105 17.48 5.10 -0.01
N THR A 106 16.69 5.74 0.85
CA THR A 106 17.13 6.93 1.60
C THR A 106 18.24 6.57 2.59
N CYS A 107 18.02 5.56 3.43
CA CYS A 107 19.00 5.06 4.40
C CYS A 107 20.25 4.51 3.71
N PHE A 108 20.07 3.84 2.57
CA PHE A 108 21.16 3.33 1.76
C PHE A 108 22.03 4.44 1.19
N ALA A 109 21.42 5.45 0.57
CA ALA A 109 22.14 6.61 0.05
C ALA A 109 22.89 7.36 1.15
N ASN A 110 22.34 7.43 2.37
CA ASN A 110 22.95 8.09 3.52
C ASN A 110 24.14 7.30 4.09
N THR A 111 23.98 5.98 4.28
CA THR A 111 25.04 5.07 4.74
C THR A 111 26.19 5.09 3.73
N ASP A 112 25.90 4.91 2.44
CA ASP A 112 26.87 4.97 1.34
C ASP A 112 27.67 6.27 1.33
N ARG A 113 26.98 7.42 1.51
CA ARG A 113 27.62 8.74 1.56
C ARG A 113 28.57 8.87 2.74
N ARG A 114 28.22 8.33 3.91
CA ARG A 114 29.09 8.39 5.10
C ARG A 114 30.29 7.46 4.96
N SER A 115 30.06 6.23 4.48
CA SER A 115 31.15 5.27 4.22
C SER A 115 32.14 5.85 3.22
N SER A 116 31.63 6.42 2.12
CA SER A 116 32.43 7.08 1.09
C SER A 116 33.30 8.20 1.66
N LYS A 117 32.77 9.03 2.56
CA LYS A 117 33.53 10.10 3.24
C LYS A 117 34.56 9.57 4.23
N LYS A 118 34.21 8.54 5.01
CA LYS A 118 35.07 7.96 6.05
C LYS A 118 36.25 7.20 5.44
N ASN A 119 35.98 6.40 4.41
CA ASN A 119 36.89 5.41 3.87
C ASN A 119 37.39 5.74 2.45
N ASN A 120 37.04 6.92 1.93
CA ASN A 120 37.53 7.49 0.66
C ASN A 120 37.31 6.57 -0.57
N HIS A 121 36.10 6.02 -0.70
CA HIS A 121 35.69 5.20 -1.85
C HIS A 121 34.55 5.88 -2.63
N PRO A 122 34.36 5.56 -3.93
CA PRO A 122 33.21 6.07 -4.69
C PRO A 122 31.89 5.51 -4.14
N ARG A 123 30.84 6.30 -4.28
CA ARG A 123 29.48 5.96 -3.86
C ARG A 123 28.89 4.83 -4.70
N PHE A 124 28.57 3.70 -4.08
CA PHE A 124 28.04 2.53 -4.75
C PHE A 124 26.61 2.78 -5.27
N VAL A 125 25.78 3.42 -4.44
CA VAL A 125 24.36 3.72 -4.74
C VAL A 125 24.21 4.51 -6.03
N ASN A 126 25.15 5.38 -6.36
CA ASN A 126 25.11 6.17 -7.60
C ASN A 126 25.08 5.32 -8.87
N ASN A 127 25.54 4.06 -8.82
CA ASN A 127 25.55 3.16 -9.97
C ASN A 127 24.20 2.47 -10.21
N ILE A 128 23.34 2.40 -9.19
CA ILE A 128 22.10 1.60 -9.21
C ILE A 128 20.86 2.40 -8.80
N LYS A 129 21.01 3.64 -8.34
CA LYS A 129 19.92 4.49 -7.85
C LYS A 129 18.75 4.64 -8.82
N ASP A 130 19.04 4.67 -10.12
CA ASP A 130 18.04 4.90 -11.17
C ASP A 130 17.28 3.60 -11.51
N LEU A 131 17.72 2.46 -10.96
CA LEU A 131 17.04 1.17 -11.03
C LEU A 131 16.05 0.97 -9.87
N PHE A 132 16.09 1.81 -8.83
CA PHE A 132 15.23 1.62 -7.66
C PHE A 132 13.77 1.97 -7.97
N ILE A 133 12.87 1.10 -7.56
CA ILE A 133 11.42 1.23 -7.75
C ILE A 133 10.74 1.05 -6.38
N ASP A 134 10.03 2.09 -5.95
CA ASP A 134 9.11 1.97 -4.82
C ASP A 134 7.83 1.27 -5.30
N ILE A 135 7.72 -0.01 -4.96
CA ILE A 135 6.64 -0.87 -5.46
C ILE A 135 5.26 -0.40 -4.99
N LYS A 136 5.19 0.36 -3.89
CA LYS A 136 3.94 0.93 -3.40
C LYS A 136 3.34 1.90 -4.40
N LYS A 137 4.18 2.64 -5.14
CA LYS A 137 3.71 3.56 -6.19
C LYS A 137 3.03 2.82 -7.34
N GLU A 138 3.54 1.66 -7.72
CA GLU A 138 2.92 0.83 -8.75
C GLU A 138 1.51 0.41 -8.33
N TYR A 139 1.36 -0.09 -7.11
CA TYR A 139 0.07 -0.56 -6.61
C TYR A 139 -0.91 0.56 -6.28
N LEU A 140 -0.43 1.73 -5.86
CA LEU A 140 -1.25 2.93 -5.74
C LEU A 140 -1.85 3.36 -7.09
N ASN A 141 -1.08 3.25 -8.17
CA ASN A 141 -1.57 3.52 -9.52
C ASN A 141 -2.61 2.50 -9.99
N LYS A 142 -2.60 1.28 -9.41
CA LYS A 142 -3.63 0.26 -9.59
C LYS A 142 -4.81 0.40 -8.61
N GLY A 143 -4.90 1.51 -7.88
CA GLY A 143 -6.01 1.79 -6.95
C GLY A 143 -5.87 1.19 -5.55
N ILE A 144 -4.84 0.39 -5.28
CA ILE A 144 -4.64 -0.28 -3.99
C ILE A 144 -3.99 0.71 -3.01
N ARG A 145 -4.80 1.47 -2.26
CA ARG A 145 -4.29 2.48 -1.32
C ARG A 145 -3.95 1.89 0.04
N CYS A 146 -4.52 0.72 0.36
CA CYS A 146 -4.27 0.03 1.61
C CYS A 146 -2.80 -0.34 1.84
N ILE A 147 -2.03 -0.44 0.76
CA ILE A 147 -0.58 -0.69 0.79
C ILE A 147 0.23 0.34 1.58
N ASN A 148 -0.32 1.55 1.81
CA ASN A 148 0.36 2.58 2.59
C ASN A 148 0.21 2.42 4.11
N TYR A 149 -0.77 1.64 4.58
CA TYR A 149 -1.07 1.52 6.01
C TYR A 149 -1.24 0.07 6.50
N ILE A 150 -1.26 -0.90 5.59
CA ILE A 150 -1.20 -2.33 5.90
C ILE A 150 0.25 -2.80 5.72
N SER A 151 0.75 -3.59 6.69
CA SER A 151 2.09 -4.17 6.63
C SER A 151 2.21 -5.20 5.50
N LEU A 152 3.44 -5.49 5.05
CA LEU A 152 3.73 -6.54 4.07
C LEU A 152 3.11 -7.89 4.49
N LYS A 153 3.30 -8.28 5.75
CA LYS A 153 2.72 -9.49 6.33
C LYS A 153 1.19 -9.54 6.19
N ASN A 154 0.50 -8.47 6.55
CA ASN A 154 -0.96 -8.45 6.49
C ASN A 154 -1.46 -8.40 5.04
N LEU A 155 -0.73 -7.75 4.12
CA LEU A 155 -1.08 -7.78 2.68
C LEU A 155 -1.02 -9.21 2.12
N LEU A 156 -0.03 -9.99 2.52
CA LEU A 156 0.07 -11.40 2.15
C LEU A 156 -1.07 -12.22 2.77
N GLU A 157 -1.42 -11.96 4.04
CA GLU A 157 -2.57 -12.59 4.69
C GLU A 157 -3.89 -12.32 3.95
N TYR A 158 -4.16 -11.06 3.57
CA TYR A 158 -5.32 -10.74 2.71
C TYR A 158 -5.27 -11.44 1.37
N SER A 159 -4.07 -11.74 0.88
CA SER A 159 -3.85 -12.43 -0.38
C SER A 159 -3.92 -13.96 -0.27
N ASN A 160 -4.28 -14.50 0.91
CA ASN A 160 -4.25 -15.93 1.24
C ASN A 160 -2.87 -16.56 1.05
N VAL A 161 -1.82 -15.81 1.37
CA VAL A 161 -0.43 -16.26 1.33
C VAL A 161 0.17 -16.15 2.72
N GLU A 162 0.72 -17.26 3.22
CA GLU A 162 1.45 -17.24 4.48
C GLU A 162 2.79 -16.53 4.32
N PHE A 163 3.15 -15.71 5.30
CA PHE A 163 4.46 -15.08 5.35
C PHE A 163 5.54 -16.12 5.66
N ASP A 164 6.54 -16.24 4.79
CA ASP A 164 7.63 -17.22 4.95
C ASP A 164 8.80 -16.61 5.71
N GLY A 165 9.18 -17.22 6.84
CA GLY A 165 10.25 -16.73 7.72
C GLY A 165 9.77 -15.78 8.81
N GLU A 166 10.71 -15.00 9.36
CA GLU A 166 10.43 -14.05 10.45
C GLU A 166 10.35 -12.62 9.90
N ALA A 167 9.37 -11.84 10.37
CA ALA A 167 9.28 -10.42 10.03
C ALA A 167 10.48 -9.67 10.64
N HIS A 168 11.03 -8.69 9.91
CA HIS A 168 12.28 -8.01 10.24
C HIS A 168 13.54 -8.88 10.10
N ASP A 169 13.41 -10.00 9.38
CA ASP A 169 14.54 -10.63 8.72
C ASP A 169 14.61 -10.10 7.28
N PRO A 170 15.67 -9.40 6.88
CA PRO A 170 15.65 -8.66 5.62
C PRO A 170 15.61 -9.58 4.39
N LEU A 171 16.08 -10.84 4.51
CA LEU A 171 15.95 -11.78 3.40
C LEU A 171 14.52 -12.32 3.30
N ALA A 172 13.89 -12.62 4.44
CA ALA A 172 12.49 -13.02 4.48
C ALA A 172 11.60 -11.90 3.94
N ASP A 173 11.78 -10.65 4.38
CA ASP A 173 10.99 -9.51 3.88
C ASP A 173 11.20 -9.28 2.38
N ALA A 174 12.44 -9.36 1.86
CA ALA A 174 12.69 -9.28 0.43
C ALA A 174 12.03 -10.42 -0.38
N TYR A 175 12.02 -11.65 0.15
CA TYR A 175 11.35 -12.78 -0.48
C TYR A 175 9.83 -12.62 -0.48
N ASN A 176 9.26 -12.26 0.66
CA ASN A 176 7.82 -12.03 0.79
C ASN A 176 7.35 -10.87 -0.08
N LEU A 177 8.20 -9.86 -0.31
CA LEU A 177 7.90 -8.79 -1.27
C LEU A 177 7.82 -9.29 -2.71
N LEU A 178 8.74 -10.19 -3.13
CA LEU A 178 8.65 -10.88 -4.42
C LEU A 178 7.34 -11.64 -4.55
N ILE A 179 6.96 -12.41 -3.51
CA ILE A 179 5.73 -13.20 -3.52
C ILE A 179 4.49 -12.31 -3.60
N LEU A 180 4.46 -11.20 -2.86
CA LEU A 180 3.38 -10.22 -2.96
C LEU A 180 3.31 -9.66 -4.38
N ASP A 181 4.44 -9.26 -4.97
CA ASP A 181 4.48 -8.71 -6.32
C ASP A 181 3.97 -9.68 -7.38
N MET A 182 4.40 -10.95 -7.30
CA MET A 182 3.91 -12.01 -8.17
C MET A 182 2.40 -12.24 -8.00
N THR A 183 1.94 -12.27 -6.75
CA THR A 183 0.52 -12.46 -6.43
C THR A 183 -0.31 -11.34 -7.02
N LEU A 184 0.04 -10.09 -6.73
CA LEU A 184 -0.69 -8.92 -7.20
C LEU A 184 -0.50 -8.65 -8.69
N THR A 185 0.52 -9.20 -9.34
CA THR A 185 0.64 -9.15 -10.81
C THR A 185 -0.31 -10.15 -11.47
N ASN A 186 -0.40 -11.37 -10.95
CA ASN A 186 -1.11 -12.46 -11.61
C ASN A 186 -2.59 -12.59 -11.20
N LYS A 187 -2.97 -12.18 -9.99
CA LYS A 187 -4.32 -12.39 -9.44
C LYS A 187 -5.14 -11.11 -9.42
N LYS A 188 -6.07 -10.98 -10.38
CA LYS A 188 -6.99 -9.83 -10.49
C LYS A 188 -7.89 -9.70 -9.26
N CYS A 189 -8.53 -10.78 -8.84
CA CYS A 189 -9.44 -10.83 -7.69
C CYS A 189 -8.77 -10.36 -6.38
N ILE A 190 -7.49 -10.70 -6.15
CA ILE A 190 -6.74 -10.24 -4.98
C ILE A 190 -6.48 -8.73 -5.04
N ARG A 191 -6.17 -8.18 -6.23
CA ARG A 191 -6.04 -6.71 -6.38
C ARG A 191 -7.37 -6.04 -6.03
N GLU A 192 -8.47 -6.52 -6.57
CA GLU A 192 -9.82 -5.97 -6.34
C GLU A 192 -10.21 -6.07 -4.86
N LEU A 193 -9.90 -7.19 -4.20
CA LEU A 193 -10.05 -7.36 -2.76
C LEU A 193 -9.33 -6.27 -1.97
N LEU A 194 -8.08 -5.97 -2.33
CA LEU A 194 -7.31 -4.92 -1.65
C LEU A 194 -7.80 -3.50 -1.98
N ILE A 195 -8.33 -3.25 -3.18
CA ILE A 195 -8.98 -1.97 -3.51
C ILE A 195 -10.25 -1.80 -2.66
N ILE A 196 -11.08 -2.85 -2.55
CA ILE A 196 -12.30 -2.83 -1.74
C ILE A 196 -11.96 -2.68 -0.25
N LYS A 197 -10.86 -3.28 0.22
CA LYS A 197 -10.39 -3.16 1.61
C LYS A 197 -10.21 -1.70 2.07
N ASP A 198 -9.97 -0.77 1.14
CA ASP A 198 -9.86 0.66 1.45
C ASP A 198 -11.15 1.30 1.95
N LEU A 199 -12.32 0.71 1.68
CA LEU A 199 -13.60 1.14 2.24
C LEU A 199 -13.89 0.55 3.62
N ILE A 200 -13.20 -0.51 4.02
CA ILE A 200 -13.44 -1.21 5.30
C ILE A 200 -12.69 -0.49 6.41
N LYS A 201 -13.18 0.72 6.74
CA LYS A 201 -12.69 1.61 7.79
C LYS A 201 -13.73 2.69 8.10
N ASN A 202 -13.52 3.43 9.19
CA ASN A 202 -14.37 4.57 9.53
C ASN A 202 -14.28 5.69 8.48
N PRO A 203 -15.39 6.40 8.20
CA PRO A 203 -16.71 6.26 8.85
C PRO A 203 -17.61 5.20 8.20
N PHE A 204 -17.17 4.53 7.14
CA PHE A 204 -18.05 3.70 6.30
C PHE A 204 -18.63 2.50 7.03
N VAL A 205 -17.81 1.79 7.82
CA VAL A 205 -18.27 0.65 8.62
C VAL A 205 -19.18 1.05 9.80
N GLU A 206 -19.09 2.30 10.27
CA GLU A 206 -20.01 2.82 11.29
C GLU A 206 -21.35 3.23 10.68
N ILE A 207 -21.31 3.85 9.50
CA ILE A 207 -22.51 4.27 8.75
C ILE A 207 -23.28 3.06 8.22
N ASN A 208 -22.56 2.03 7.75
CA ASN A 208 -23.13 0.79 7.27
C ASN A 208 -22.51 -0.41 7.98
N THR A 209 -23.19 -0.88 9.03
CA THR A 209 -22.69 -1.96 9.90
C THR A 209 -22.62 -3.33 9.22
N ASN A 210 -23.29 -3.52 8.07
CA ASN A 210 -23.23 -4.77 7.31
C ASN A 210 -22.00 -4.86 6.39
N LEU A 211 -21.35 -3.72 6.10
CA LEU A 211 -20.27 -3.64 5.11
C LEU A 211 -19.08 -4.57 5.45
N GLU A 212 -18.66 -4.60 6.70
CA GLU A 212 -17.53 -5.44 7.14
C GLU A 212 -17.88 -6.93 7.05
N PHE A 213 -19.11 -7.31 7.41
CA PHE A 213 -19.58 -8.69 7.29
C PHE A 213 -19.58 -9.17 5.83
N VAL A 214 -20.18 -8.39 4.92
CA VAL A 214 -20.22 -8.73 3.49
C VAL A 214 -18.82 -8.77 2.87
N PHE A 215 -17.93 -7.88 3.32
CA PHE A 215 -16.53 -7.91 2.89
C PHE A 215 -15.80 -9.19 3.32
N GLU A 216 -16.02 -9.66 4.55
CA GLU A 216 -15.39 -10.90 5.04
C GLU A 216 -15.91 -12.13 4.28
N GLU A 217 -17.21 -12.18 3.95
CA GLU A 217 -17.79 -13.21 3.08
C GLU A 217 -17.18 -13.17 1.68
N TYR A 218 -17.03 -11.98 1.09
CA TYR A 218 -16.36 -11.80 -0.19
C TYR A 218 -14.89 -12.24 -0.15
N LYS A 219 -14.14 -11.86 0.89
CA LYS A 219 -12.76 -12.29 1.10
C LYS A 219 -12.65 -13.81 1.17
N HIS A 220 -13.54 -14.46 1.93
CA HIS A 220 -13.58 -15.91 2.02
C HIS A 220 -13.83 -16.56 0.64
N ARG A 221 -14.77 -16.02 -0.16
CA ARG A 221 -15.01 -16.52 -1.53
C ARG A 221 -13.79 -16.36 -2.42
N VAL A 222 -13.11 -15.21 -2.38
CA VAL A 222 -11.85 -14.99 -3.11
C VAL A 222 -10.80 -16.04 -2.74
N HIS A 223 -10.72 -16.42 -1.46
CA HIS A 223 -9.75 -17.41 -0.98
C HIS A 223 -10.07 -18.85 -1.38
N VAL A 224 -11.35 -19.16 -1.64
CA VAL A 224 -11.82 -20.52 -1.99
C VAL A 224 -11.88 -20.75 -3.50
N ASP A 225 -12.37 -19.77 -4.28
CA ASP A 225 -12.53 -19.88 -5.73
C ASP A 225 -12.20 -18.55 -6.41
N GLU A 226 -10.91 -18.34 -6.69
CA GLU A 226 -10.39 -17.12 -7.33
C GLU A 226 -10.95 -16.86 -8.74
N GLU A 227 -11.50 -17.87 -9.42
CA GLU A 227 -11.91 -17.79 -10.83
C GLU A 227 -13.38 -17.40 -11.03
N ASN A 228 -14.26 -17.66 -10.03
CA ASN A 228 -15.71 -17.43 -10.13
C ASN A 228 -16.26 -16.51 -9.03
N VAL A 229 -15.47 -15.53 -8.58
CA VAL A 229 -15.88 -14.63 -7.50
C VAL A 229 -16.98 -13.70 -7.97
N ASN A 230 -18.20 -13.85 -7.45
CA ASN A 230 -19.27 -12.88 -7.67
C ASN A 230 -19.08 -11.64 -6.77
N LEU A 231 -19.09 -10.45 -7.40
CA LEU A 231 -18.97 -9.13 -6.78
C LEU A 231 -20.30 -8.41 -6.51
N ASP A 232 -21.44 -9.00 -6.89
CA ASP A 232 -22.78 -8.41 -6.76
C ASP A 232 -23.07 -7.97 -5.32
N ASP A 233 -23.00 -8.89 -4.35
CA ASP A 233 -23.32 -8.59 -2.94
C ASP A 233 -22.49 -7.43 -2.38
N ILE A 234 -21.17 -7.46 -2.60
CA ILE A 234 -20.26 -6.46 -2.07
C ILE A 234 -20.41 -5.12 -2.80
N SER A 235 -20.68 -5.14 -4.12
CA SER A 235 -20.96 -3.92 -4.88
C SER A 235 -22.26 -3.25 -4.43
N ILE A 236 -23.33 -4.02 -4.19
CA ILE A 236 -24.60 -3.52 -3.64
C ILE A 236 -24.39 -2.91 -2.25
N GLU A 237 -23.65 -3.60 -1.37
CA GLU A 237 -23.38 -3.09 -0.02
C GLU A 237 -22.52 -1.81 -0.05
N ILE A 238 -21.63 -1.68 -1.03
CA ILE A 238 -20.84 -0.46 -1.27
C ILE A 238 -21.70 0.68 -1.81
N LEU A 239 -22.61 0.43 -2.75
CA LEU A 239 -23.57 1.43 -3.26
C LEU A 239 -24.46 1.96 -2.12
N LYS A 240 -24.94 1.06 -1.26
CA LYS A 240 -25.68 1.41 -0.04
C LYS A 240 -24.84 2.24 0.92
N THR A 241 -23.57 1.90 1.08
CA THR A 241 -22.62 2.68 1.89
C THR A 241 -22.44 4.10 1.35
N LEU A 242 -22.27 4.26 0.03
CA LEU A 242 -22.18 5.58 -0.62
C LEU A 242 -23.46 6.38 -0.38
N ARG A 243 -24.63 5.78 -0.63
CA ARG A 243 -25.94 6.41 -0.38
C ARG A 243 -26.08 6.93 1.04
N LEU A 244 -25.78 6.09 2.04
CA LEU A 244 -25.85 6.46 3.44
C LEU A 244 -24.82 7.55 3.80
N TYR A 245 -23.62 7.47 3.24
CA TYR A 245 -22.59 8.48 3.42
C TYR A 245 -23.02 9.84 2.86
N LEU A 246 -23.55 9.90 1.64
CA LEU A 246 -24.07 11.13 1.03
C LEU A 246 -25.22 11.73 1.87
N LYS A 247 -26.14 10.90 2.37
CA LYS A 247 -27.19 11.36 3.29
C LYS A 247 -26.62 11.95 4.58
N SER A 248 -25.53 11.38 5.11
CA SER A 248 -24.89 11.86 6.34
C SER A 248 -24.24 13.24 6.21
N ILE A 249 -23.95 13.68 4.99
CA ILE A 249 -23.28 14.96 4.72
C ILE A 249 -24.24 16.05 4.20
N ILE A 250 -25.54 15.80 4.08
CA ILE A 250 -26.53 16.82 3.64
C ILE A 250 -26.45 18.08 4.50
N ASP A 251 -26.36 17.90 5.82
CA ASP A 251 -26.30 19.02 6.78
C ASP A 251 -24.87 19.42 7.17
N LEU A 252 -23.88 19.07 6.34
CA LEU A 252 -22.47 19.41 6.58
C LEU A 252 -22.25 20.92 6.62
N ASP A 253 -21.43 21.40 7.56
CA ASP A 253 -20.96 22.79 7.58
C ASP A 253 -19.96 23.01 6.42
N ILE A 254 -20.45 23.58 5.32
CA ILE A 254 -19.66 23.78 4.11
C ILE A 254 -18.58 24.86 4.24
N TYR A 255 -18.65 25.70 5.28
CA TYR A 255 -17.66 26.74 5.51
C TYR A 255 -16.41 26.19 6.22
N ASN A 256 -16.48 24.96 6.75
CA ASN A 256 -15.33 24.25 7.26
C ASN A 256 -14.55 23.54 6.15
N ILE A 257 -13.44 24.16 5.73
CA ILE A 257 -12.56 23.65 4.67
C ILE A 257 -12.02 22.24 4.98
N GLU A 258 -11.80 21.90 6.25
CA GLU A 258 -11.30 20.57 6.62
C GLU A 258 -12.35 19.49 6.33
N TYR A 259 -13.63 19.80 6.55
CA TYR A 259 -14.73 18.89 6.23
C TYR A 259 -14.89 18.68 4.73
N ILE A 260 -14.81 19.75 3.92
CA ILE A 260 -14.88 19.62 2.46
C ILE A 260 -13.72 18.76 1.93
N LYS A 261 -12.49 19.01 2.40
CA LYS A 261 -11.32 18.20 2.03
C LYS A 261 -11.48 16.73 2.42
N ASP A 262 -12.05 16.47 3.59
CA ASP A 262 -12.31 15.12 4.07
C ASP A 262 -13.36 14.40 3.22
N VAL A 263 -14.44 15.09 2.81
CA VAL A 263 -15.42 14.57 1.84
C VAL A 263 -14.76 14.22 0.52
N SER A 264 -13.98 15.13 -0.08
CA SER A 264 -13.28 14.86 -1.34
C SER A 264 -12.34 13.65 -1.24
N LYS A 265 -11.65 13.49 -0.10
CA LYS A 265 -10.77 12.33 0.13
C LYS A 265 -11.54 11.02 0.26
N LYS A 266 -12.73 11.04 0.85
CA LYS A 266 -13.63 9.89 0.98
C LYS A 266 -14.28 9.53 -0.36
N LEU A 267 -14.70 10.49 -1.17
CA LEU A 267 -15.19 10.23 -2.53
C LEU A 267 -14.12 9.55 -3.40
N LEU A 268 -12.86 9.93 -3.22
CA LEU A 268 -11.74 9.30 -3.92
C LEU A 268 -11.55 7.81 -3.57
N THR A 269 -12.03 7.32 -2.43
CA THR A 269 -11.99 5.87 -2.14
C THR A 269 -13.01 5.11 -2.99
N PHE A 270 -14.20 5.67 -3.23
CA PHE A 270 -15.19 5.10 -4.14
C PHE A 270 -14.73 5.14 -5.60
N LYS A 271 -14.05 6.22 -6.02
CA LYS A 271 -13.53 6.35 -7.37
C LYS A 271 -12.68 5.15 -7.81
N ASN A 272 -11.80 4.63 -6.95
CA ASN A 272 -10.89 3.54 -7.35
C ASN A 272 -11.63 2.22 -7.60
N LEU A 273 -12.93 2.13 -7.27
CA LEU A 273 -13.76 0.95 -7.52
C LEU A 273 -14.46 0.99 -8.88
N ILE A 274 -14.59 2.17 -9.51
CA ILE A 274 -15.31 2.33 -10.79
C ILE A 274 -14.69 1.43 -11.88
N ASP A 275 -13.37 1.25 -11.86
CA ASP A 275 -12.65 0.45 -12.86
C ASP A 275 -12.79 -1.08 -12.65
N ILE A 276 -13.48 -1.53 -11.59
CA ILE A 276 -13.80 -2.93 -11.37
C ILE A 276 -14.97 -3.31 -12.29
N SER A 277 -14.68 -4.14 -13.29
CA SER A 277 -15.60 -4.45 -14.40
C SER A 277 -16.82 -5.31 -14.04
N GLU A 278 -16.81 -5.92 -12.87
CA GLU A 278 -17.81 -6.90 -12.41
C GLU A 278 -18.63 -6.31 -11.25
N GLY A 279 -19.88 -6.77 -11.10
CA GLY A 279 -20.84 -6.17 -10.16
C GLY A 279 -21.34 -4.80 -10.62
N TYR A 280 -21.84 -4.01 -9.68
CA TYR A 280 -22.53 -2.74 -9.95
C TYR A 280 -21.68 -1.48 -9.70
N PHE A 281 -20.34 -1.59 -9.72
CA PHE A 281 -19.46 -0.46 -9.40
C PHE A 281 -19.51 0.70 -10.42
N TYR A 282 -19.93 0.44 -11.66
CA TYR A 282 -20.08 1.48 -12.69
C TYR A 282 -21.12 2.54 -12.28
N LEU A 283 -22.11 2.21 -11.45
CA LEU A 283 -23.10 3.16 -10.91
C LEU A 283 -22.48 4.21 -9.98
N LEU A 284 -21.23 4.01 -9.54
CA LEU A 284 -20.50 5.01 -8.75
C LEU A 284 -20.00 6.18 -9.63
N GLU A 285 -19.89 6.00 -10.95
CA GLU A 285 -19.23 6.96 -11.84
C GLU A 285 -19.97 8.30 -11.91
N ASN A 286 -21.26 8.28 -12.26
CA ASN A 286 -22.08 9.50 -12.37
C ASN A 286 -22.08 10.28 -11.05
N VAL A 287 -22.40 9.59 -9.96
CA VAL A 287 -22.44 10.19 -8.61
C VAL A 287 -21.10 10.79 -8.23
N TYR A 288 -19.99 10.11 -8.54
CA TYR A 288 -18.66 10.64 -8.27
C TYR A 288 -18.40 11.93 -9.07
N LEU A 289 -18.73 11.95 -10.36
CA LEU A 289 -18.54 13.13 -11.22
C LEU A 289 -19.35 14.32 -10.71
N ASP A 290 -20.64 14.13 -10.45
CA ASP A 290 -21.53 15.18 -9.95
C ASP A 290 -21.07 15.71 -8.58
N MET A 291 -20.65 14.81 -7.69
CA MET A 291 -20.11 15.19 -6.39
C MET A 291 -18.79 15.98 -6.53
N MET A 292 -17.94 15.64 -7.49
CA MET A 292 -16.69 16.37 -7.71
C MET A 292 -16.93 17.78 -8.26
N GLU A 293 -17.93 17.96 -9.14
CA GLU A 293 -18.38 19.30 -9.58
C GLU A 293 -18.90 20.11 -8.40
N LEU A 294 -19.75 19.52 -7.55
CA LEU A 294 -20.24 20.15 -6.32
C LEU A 294 -19.09 20.57 -5.38
N MET A 295 -18.10 19.70 -5.19
CA MET A 295 -16.92 20.02 -4.35
C MET A 295 -16.06 21.14 -4.94
N GLU A 296 -15.95 21.21 -6.27
CA GLU A 296 -15.24 22.28 -6.97
C GLU A 296 -15.93 23.63 -6.76
N ASP A 297 -17.27 23.68 -6.90
CA ASP A 297 -18.03 24.92 -6.71
C ASP A 297 -18.00 25.43 -5.27
N LEU A 298 -18.01 24.52 -4.29
CA LEU A 298 -17.77 24.86 -2.89
C LEU A 298 -16.37 25.45 -2.66
N SER A 299 -15.35 24.88 -3.32
CA SER A 299 -13.96 25.35 -3.21
C SER A 299 -13.76 26.77 -3.75
N TYR A 300 -14.63 27.20 -4.68
CA TYR A 300 -14.65 28.55 -5.22
C TYR A 300 -15.66 29.49 -4.51
N TYR A 301 -16.26 29.06 -3.39
CA TYR A 301 -17.29 29.80 -2.65
C TYR A 301 -18.48 30.25 -3.53
N LYS A 302 -18.82 29.47 -4.55
CA LYS A 302 -19.92 29.80 -5.47
C LYS A 302 -21.29 29.42 -4.91
N LEU A 303 -21.34 28.63 -3.84
CA LEU A 303 -22.55 28.03 -3.29
C LEU A 303 -22.77 28.39 -1.82
N GLY A 304 -24.02 28.70 -1.47
CA GLY A 304 -24.49 28.80 -0.08
C GLY A 304 -24.99 27.47 0.47
N GLN A 305 -25.21 27.39 1.79
CA GLN A 305 -25.65 26.16 2.48
C GLN A 305 -26.93 25.55 1.90
N ASP A 306 -27.93 26.38 1.57
CA ASP A 306 -29.20 25.89 1.02
C ASP A 306 -29.04 25.34 -0.41
N GLN A 307 -28.17 25.96 -1.21
CA GLN A 307 -27.87 25.49 -2.57
C GLN A 307 -27.10 24.17 -2.53
N TYR A 308 -26.10 24.05 -1.65
CA TYR A 308 -25.40 22.78 -1.41
C TYR A 308 -26.36 21.64 -1.08
N LYS A 309 -27.31 21.89 -0.15
CA LYS A 309 -28.32 20.90 0.21
C LYS A 309 -29.19 20.50 -0.97
N GLN A 310 -29.63 21.47 -1.77
CA GLN A 310 -30.45 21.21 -2.96
C GLN A 310 -29.70 20.37 -3.99
N GLU A 311 -28.47 20.75 -4.32
CA GLU A 311 -27.64 20.04 -5.30
C GLU A 311 -27.31 18.62 -4.83
N LEU A 312 -26.87 18.44 -3.58
CA LEU A 312 -26.62 17.10 -3.03
C LEU A 312 -27.88 16.24 -2.97
N THR A 313 -29.05 16.82 -2.68
CA THR A 313 -30.33 16.10 -2.71
C THR A 313 -30.67 15.66 -4.14
N GLN A 314 -30.44 16.52 -5.12
CA GLN A 314 -30.65 16.19 -6.53
C GLN A 314 -29.70 15.08 -7.00
N ILE A 315 -28.43 15.12 -6.62
CA ILE A 315 -27.45 14.05 -6.90
C ILE A 315 -27.93 12.72 -6.31
N LEU A 316 -28.42 12.75 -5.07
CA LEU A 316 -29.02 11.57 -4.42
C LEU A 316 -30.25 11.06 -5.18
N GLU A 317 -31.14 11.93 -5.64
CA GLU A 317 -32.33 11.53 -6.42
C GLU A 317 -31.96 10.90 -7.76
N LEU A 318 -30.97 11.45 -8.47
CA LEU A 318 -30.43 10.86 -9.71
C LEU A 318 -29.80 9.49 -9.43
N PHE A 319 -29.04 9.36 -8.35
CA PHE A 319 -28.46 8.07 -7.97
C PHE A 319 -29.54 7.02 -7.65
N GLU A 320 -30.62 7.40 -6.97
CA GLU A 320 -31.73 6.47 -6.69
C GLU A 320 -32.46 6.06 -7.98
N GLN A 321 -32.56 6.94 -8.98
CA GLN A 321 -33.09 6.60 -10.31
C GLN A 321 -32.20 5.57 -11.02
N ASP A 322 -30.88 5.79 -11.03
CA ASP A 322 -29.91 4.86 -11.61
C ASP A 322 -30.03 3.45 -10.96
N LEU A 323 -30.23 3.40 -9.62
CA LEU A 323 -30.44 2.15 -8.89
C LEU A 323 -31.78 1.47 -9.25
N GLU A 324 -32.86 2.25 -9.41
CA GLU A 324 -34.17 1.75 -9.81
C GLU A 324 -34.16 1.16 -11.23
N GLU A 325 -33.42 1.77 -12.16
CA GLU A 325 -33.25 1.26 -13.53
C GLU A 325 -32.59 -0.14 -13.55
N GLU A 326 -31.62 -0.35 -12.66
CA GLU A 326 -30.97 -1.64 -12.44
C GLU A 326 -31.76 -2.58 -11.51
N LYS A 327 -32.93 -2.15 -11.03
CA LYS A 327 -33.81 -2.89 -10.11
C LYS A 327 -33.13 -3.27 -8.79
N LEU A 328 -32.19 -2.43 -8.34
CA LEU A 328 -31.48 -2.62 -7.08
C LEU A 328 -32.27 -1.94 -5.95
N ASN A 329 -32.80 -2.72 -5.02
CA ASN A 329 -33.44 -2.19 -3.82
C ASN A 329 -32.45 -2.17 -2.65
N LEU A 330 -31.88 -1.00 -2.37
CA LEU A 330 -30.93 -0.83 -1.25
C LEU A 330 -31.60 -0.76 0.13
N GLU A 331 -32.93 -0.81 0.22
CA GLU A 331 -33.69 -0.89 1.47
C GLU A 331 -33.85 -2.32 1.98
N GLU A 332 -33.71 -3.32 1.11
CA GLU A 332 -33.68 -4.72 1.52
C GLU A 332 -32.36 -4.99 2.25
N VAL A 333 -32.46 -5.15 3.56
CA VAL A 333 -31.46 -5.85 4.35
C VAL A 333 -31.38 -7.24 3.75
N LEU A 334 -30.26 -7.61 3.12
CA LEU A 334 -29.91 -9.01 2.94
C LEU A 334 -29.96 -9.63 4.34
N GLN A 335 -31.08 -10.27 4.67
CA GLN A 335 -31.21 -10.99 5.92
C GLN A 335 -30.13 -12.05 5.89
N ALA A 336 -29.15 -11.91 6.79
CA ALA A 336 -28.19 -12.96 7.06
C ALA A 336 -28.95 -14.28 7.17
N SER A 337 -28.65 -15.20 6.26
CA SER A 337 -29.16 -16.56 6.35
C SER A 337 -28.42 -17.18 7.54
N TYR A 338 -29.10 -17.22 8.70
CA TYR A 338 -28.58 -17.74 9.96
C TYR A 338 -28.15 -19.21 9.88
#